data_AF-A0A1J5G8N8-F1
#
_entry.id   AF-A0A1J5G8N8-F1
#
_cell.length_a   1.000
_cell.length_b   1.000
_cell.length_c   1.000
_cell.angle_alpha   90.00
_cell.angle_beta   90.00
_cell.angle_gamma   90.00
#
_symmetry.space_group_name_H-M   'P 1'
#
loop_
_entity.id
_entity.type
_entity.pdbx_description
1 polymer ?
#
loop_
_entity_poly.entity_id
_entity_poly.type
_entity_poly.pdbx_seq_one_letter_code
_entity_poly.pdbx_strand_id
1 'polypeptide(L)'
;MKLNFISIFLLILSFNLFASMQNGGEEKSLVTTKSKMELLNDLSGSAYLPKMEWTGRKITATILSALVPGSGQTYLGEHIKGVFITLAFYGTAVTAIISHNNFLAREDRINMLTRSYLQENEYIKADQIWLEIKDEENNRKYDDQRRKIFAYSAMGVWIINMIDVVFLSEDKGGDIFSLNDFGIPAEMGLAFEGNYTGIALQFNLP
;
A
#
# COMPACT_ATOMS: atom_id res chain seq x y z
N MET A 1 18.67 -0.91 15.10
CA MET A 1 18.84 0.03 13.97
C MET A 1 17.50 0.72 13.75
N LYS A 2 17.35 2.01 14.10
CA LYS A 2 16.07 2.73 13.99
C LYS A 2 15.92 3.23 12.56
N LEU A 3 15.18 2.49 11.74
CA LEU A 3 14.77 2.97 10.42
C LEU A 3 13.65 3.98 10.65
N ASN A 4 13.93 5.27 10.45
CA ASN A 4 12.96 6.34 10.68
C ASN A 4 11.90 6.32 9.56
N PHE A 5 10.65 6.55 9.94
CA PHE A 5 9.48 6.64 9.05
C PHE A 5 9.71 7.58 7.85
N ILE A 6 10.42 8.68 8.08
CA ILE A 6 10.82 9.65 7.04
C ILE A 6 11.69 8.98 5.98
N SER A 7 12.58 8.07 6.35
CA SER A 7 13.48 7.40 5.42
C SER A 7 12.74 6.39 4.53
N ILE A 8 11.76 5.66 5.07
CA ILE A 8 10.95 4.72 4.27
C ILE A 8 10.01 5.49 3.34
N PHE A 9 9.38 6.56 3.84
CA PHE A 9 8.51 7.41 3.04
C PHE A 9 9.28 8.15 1.92
N LEU A 10 10.46 8.67 2.20
CA LEU A 10 11.35 9.27 1.19
C LEU A 10 11.85 8.22 0.19
N LEU A 11 12.07 6.98 0.62
CA LEU A 11 12.49 5.90 -0.27
C LEU A 11 11.34 5.53 -1.24
N ILE A 12 10.11 5.42 -0.74
CA ILE A 12 8.90 5.23 -1.58
C ILE A 12 8.68 6.43 -2.51
N LEU A 13 8.85 7.66 -2.03
CA LEU A 13 8.70 8.88 -2.85
C LEU A 13 9.76 8.97 -3.95
N SER A 14 11.03 8.66 -3.63
CA SER A 14 12.15 8.66 -4.58
C SER A 14 12.02 7.58 -5.65
N PHE A 15 11.41 6.43 -5.31
CA PHE A 15 11.20 5.34 -6.27
C PHE A 15 10.07 5.66 -7.27
N ASN A 16 9.03 6.38 -6.86
CA ASN A 16 7.98 6.87 -7.77
C ASN A 16 8.55 7.90 -8.79
N LEU A 17 9.49 8.75 -8.36
CA LEU A 17 10.23 9.65 -9.27
C LEU A 17 11.13 8.88 -10.24
N PHE A 18 11.79 7.80 -9.78
CA PHE A 18 12.63 6.97 -10.63
C PHE A 18 11.82 6.17 -11.67
N ALA A 19 10.66 5.61 -11.27
CA ALA A 19 9.75 4.92 -12.18
C ALA A 19 9.14 5.87 -13.24
N SER A 20 8.96 7.15 -12.90
CA SER A 20 8.59 8.20 -13.85
C SER A 20 9.70 8.53 -14.86
N MET A 21 10.98 8.36 -14.52
CA MET A 21 12.11 8.63 -15.43
C MET A 21 12.38 7.48 -16.41
N GLN A 22 11.98 6.24 -16.08
CA GLN A 22 12.26 5.07 -16.92
C GLN A 22 11.32 4.94 -18.14
N ASN A 23 10.25 5.75 -18.21
CA ASN A 23 9.30 5.79 -19.32
C ASN A 23 9.71 6.78 -20.45
N GLY A 24 10.92 7.33 -20.41
CA GLY A 24 11.46 8.25 -21.42
C GLY A 24 12.02 7.57 -22.68
N GLY A 25 11.24 6.69 -23.31
CA GLY A 25 11.61 6.00 -24.55
C GLY A 25 10.76 6.45 -25.76
N GLU A 26 11.43 7.08 -26.73
CA GLU A 26 10.98 7.47 -28.08
C GLU A 26 10.02 8.67 -28.24
N GLU A 27 10.57 9.87 -28.08
CA GLU A 27 10.00 11.10 -28.65
C GLU A 27 10.34 11.19 -30.15
N LYS A 28 9.41 10.79 -31.02
CA LYS A 28 9.51 11.11 -32.46
C LYS A 28 9.35 12.62 -32.64
N SER A 29 10.44 13.29 -32.99
CA SER A 29 10.48 14.71 -33.26
C SER A 29 9.52 15.10 -34.38
N LEU A 30 8.49 15.89 -34.05
CA LEU A 30 7.74 16.66 -35.02
C LEU A 30 7.98 18.13 -34.69
N VAL A 31 9.07 18.65 -35.27
CA VAL A 31 9.48 20.06 -35.18
C VAL A 31 8.42 20.89 -35.90
N THR A 32 7.51 21.48 -35.14
CA THR A 32 6.77 22.66 -35.55
C THR A 32 7.22 23.83 -34.70
N THR A 33 7.69 24.88 -35.36
CA THR A 33 8.27 26.09 -34.79
C THR A 33 7.20 26.83 -33.96
N LYS A 34 7.00 26.43 -32.71
CA LYS A 34 6.12 27.14 -31.77
C LYS A 34 6.68 28.53 -31.52
N SER A 35 5.80 29.53 -31.59
CA SER A 35 6.21 30.93 -31.46
C SER A 35 6.66 31.21 -30.02
N LYS A 36 7.62 32.13 -29.85
CA LYS A 36 8.17 32.53 -28.55
C LYS A 36 7.10 32.98 -27.52
N MET A 37 5.90 33.36 -27.97
CA MET A 37 4.77 33.67 -27.08
C MET A 37 4.10 32.42 -26.47
N GLU A 38 4.05 31.29 -27.17
CA GLU A 38 3.52 30.03 -26.60
C GLU A 38 4.46 29.47 -25.53
N LEU A 39 5.77 29.54 -25.77
CA LEU A 39 6.79 29.14 -24.78
C LEU A 39 6.69 29.95 -23.48
N LEU A 40 6.35 31.25 -23.56
CA LEU A 40 6.19 32.09 -22.39
C LEU A 40 4.90 31.82 -21.61
N ASN A 41 3.85 31.30 -22.29
CA ASN A 41 2.60 30.94 -21.63
C ASN A 41 2.73 29.61 -20.85
N ASP A 42 3.44 28.62 -21.42
CA ASP A 42 3.79 27.37 -20.74
C ASP A 42 4.72 27.61 -19.53
N LEU A 43 5.63 28.59 -19.61
CA LEU A 43 6.50 28.98 -18.49
C LEU A 43 5.79 29.76 -17.37
N SER A 44 4.59 30.28 -17.60
CA SER A 44 3.76 30.91 -16.56
C SER A 44 3.03 29.90 -15.67
N GLY A 45 3.29 28.60 -15.91
CA GLY A 45 2.76 27.41 -15.26
C GLY A 45 2.05 27.61 -13.93
N SER A 46 0.75 27.91 -14.01
CA SER A 46 -0.18 27.40 -13.01
C SER A 46 0.06 25.90 -12.94
N ALA A 47 0.27 25.33 -11.75
CA ALA A 47 0.42 23.89 -11.58
C ALA A 47 -0.67 23.16 -12.39
N TYR A 48 -0.29 22.59 -13.53
CA TYR A 48 -1.20 21.88 -14.43
C TYR A 48 -1.64 20.62 -13.70
N LEU A 49 -2.72 20.71 -12.92
CA LEU A 49 -3.44 19.52 -12.51
C LEU A 49 -3.99 18.91 -13.81
N PRO A 50 -3.66 17.65 -14.12
CA PRO A 50 -4.18 17.00 -15.32
C PRO A 50 -5.71 17.11 -15.33
N LYS A 51 -6.27 17.59 -16.45
CA LYS A 51 -7.71 17.77 -16.58
C LYS A 51 -8.37 16.40 -16.48
N MET A 52 -9.20 16.23 -15.46
CA MET A 52 -9.88 14.97 -15.20
C MET A 52 -10.96 14.70 -16.25
N GLU A 53 -10.72 13.72 -17.12
CA GLU A 53 -11.72 13.23 -18.07
C GLU A 53 -12.45 12.02 -17.49
N TRP A 54 -13.71 12.23 -17.08
CA TRP A 54 -14.56 11.17 -16.54
C TRP A 54 -15.06 10.26 -17.66
N THR A 55 -14.28 9.24 -18.00
CA THR A 55 -14.71 8.16 -18.90
C THR A 55 -15.39 7.02 -18.12
N GLY A 56 -16.21 6.20 -18.79
CA GLY A 56 -16.83 5.03 -18.16
C GLY A 56 -15.80 4.09 -17.50
N ARG A 57 -14.66 3.88 -18.16
CA ARG A 57 -13.55 3.08 -17.62
C ARG A 57 -12.91 3.74 -16.40
N LYS A 58 -12.72 5.05 -16.39
CA LYS A 58 -12.19 5.80 -15.23
C LYS A 58 -13.11 5.69 -14.02
N ILE A 59 -14.43 5.72 -14.22
CA ILE A 59 -15.41 5.50 -13.16
C ILE A 59 -15.28 4.08 -12.60
N THR A 60 -15.24 3.06 -13.46
CA THR A 60 -15.05 1.67 -13.04
C THR A 60 -13.73 1.48 -12.27
N ALA A 61 -12.63 2.05 -12.76
CA ALA A 61 -11.33 2.01 -12.08
C ALA A 61 -11.38 2.63 -10.68
N THR A 62 -12.10 3.75 -10.53
CA THR A 62 -12.27 4.43 -9.24
C THR A 62 -13.05 3.57 -8.26
N ILE A 63 -14.15 2.94 -8.70
CA ILE A 63 -14.94 2.02 -7.87
C ILE A 63 -14.10 0.82 -7.45
N LEU A 64 -13.37 0.22 -8.40
CA LEU A 64 -12.47 -0.91 -8.12
C LEU A 64 -11.43 -0.51 -7.06
N SER A 65 -10.77 0.63 -7.23
CA SER A 65 -9.76 1.12 -6.27
C SER A 65 -10.31 1.45 -4.89
N ALA A 66 -11.57 1.88 -4.80
CA ALA A 66 -12.22 2.13 -3.51
C ALA A 66 -12.43 0.83 -2.71
N LEU A 67 -12.78 -0.26 -3.42
CA LEU A 67 -12.99 -1.58 -2.82
C LEU A 67 -11.68 -2.32 -2.55
N VAL A 68 -10.79 -2.33 -3.54
CA VAL A 68 -9.50 -3.02 -3.51
C VAL A 68 -8.42 -2.05 -3.99
N PRO A 69 -7.65 -1.45 -3.07
CA PRO A 69 -6.57 -0.53 -3.44
C PRO A 69 -5.59 -1.15 -4.43
N GLY A 70 -5.25 -0.40 -5.49
CA GLY A 70 -4.38 -0.82 -6.58
C GLY A 70 -5.10 -1.47 -7.78
N SER A 71 -6.34 -1.92 -7.59
CA SER A 71 -7.06 -2.62 -8.66
C SER A 71 -7.50 -1.70 -9.80
N GLY A 72 -7.81 -0.42 -9.55
CA GLY A 72 -8.14 0.51 -10.62
C GLY A 72 -6.93 0.94 -11.44
N GLN A 73 -5.77 1.12 -10.83
CA GLN A 73 -4.50 1.31 -11.54
C GLN A 73 -4.24 0.13 -12.48
N THR A 74 -4.42 -1.09 -11.96
CA THR A 74 -4.28 -2.33 -12.74
C THR A 74 -5.28 -2.34 -13.90
N TYR A 75 -6.53 -1.97 -13.66
CA TYR A 75 -7.59 -1.91 -14.67
C TYR A 75 -7.33 -0.86 -15.77
N LEU A 76 -6.62 0.23 -15.45
CA LEU A 76 -6.21 1.27 -16.40
C LEU A 76 -4.91 0.92 -17.16
N GLY A 77 -4.30 -0.24 -16.89
CA GLY A 77 -3.06 -0.70 -17.53
C GLY A 77 -1.79 -0.30 -16.78
N GLU A 78 -1.89 0.26 -15.57
CA GLU A 78 -0.76 0.58 -14.69
C GLU A 78 -0.49 -0.56 -13.69
N HIS A 79 -0.28 -1.78 -14.20
CA HIS A 79 -0.20 -3.01 -13.40
C HIS A 79 0.84 -2.96 -12.28
N ILE A 80 2.06 -2.48 -12.57
CA ILE A 80 3.14 -2.40 -11.57
C ILE A 80 2.74 -1.49 -10.41
N LYS A 81 2.20 -0.29 -10.71
CA LYS A 81 1.72 0.64 -9.67
C LYS A 81 0.61 0.00 -8.85
N GLY A 82 -0.36 -0.63 -9.54
CA GLY A 82 -1.46 -1.33 -8.90
C GLY A 82 -0.99 -2.37 -7.89
N VAL A 83 -0.09 -3.26 -8.29
CA VAL A 83 0.46 -4.31 -7.40
C VAL A 83 1.20 -3.73 -6.20
N PHE A 84 2.03 -2.70 -6.38
CA PHE A 84 2.71 -2.07 -5.25
C PHE A 84 1.73 -1.43 -4.25
N ILE A 85 0.70 -0.74 -4.76
CA ILE A 85 -0.34 -0.14 -3.93
C ILE A 85 -1.10 -1.24 -3.17
N THR A 86 -1.51 -2.31 -3.86
CA THR A 86 -2.18 -3.45 -3.25
C THR A 86 -1.33 -4.08 -2.14
N LEU A 87 -0.05 -4.38 -2.42
CA LEU A 87 0.85 -4.98 -1.44
C LEU A 87 1.10 -4.06 -0.24
N ALA A 88 1.27 -2.76 -0.47
CA ALA A 88 1.44 -1.78 0.60
C ALA A 88 0.20 -1.70 1.49
N PHE A 89 -1.00 -1.69 0.89
CA PHE A 89 -2.25 -1.65 1.64
C PHE A 89 -2.45 -2.91 2.47
N TYR A 90 -2.40 -4.09 1.85
CA TYR A 90 -2.64 -5.34 2.57
C TYR A 90 -1.54 -5.64 3.60
N GLY A 91 -0.28 -5.33 3.29
CA GLY A 91 0.83 -5.49 4.24
C GLY A 91 0.64 -4.64 5.50
N THR A 92 0.23 -3.38 5.34
CA THR A 92 -0.05 -2.50 6.48
C THR A 92 -1.34 -2.89 7.21
N ALA A 93 -2.41 -3.22 6.49
CA ALA A 93 -3.69 -3.63 7.07
C ALA A 93 -3.58 -4.93 7.90
N VAL A 94 -2.91 -5.97 7.37
CA VAL A 94 -2.69 -7.23 8.10
C VAL A 94 -1.90 -6.98 9.37
N THR A 95 -0.86 -6.16 9.31
CA THR A 95 -0.05 -5.83 10.50
C THR A 95 -0.87 -5.04 11.54
N ALA A 96 -1.76 -4.15 11.10
CA ALA A 96 -2.69 -3.45 11.98
C ALA A 96 -3.64 -4.42 12.71
N ILE A 97 -4.18 -5.41 11.98
CA ILE A 97 -5.06 -6.45 12.56
C ILE A 97 -4.31 -7.30 13.58
N ILE A 98 -3.11 -7.78 13.23
CA ILE A 98 -2.29 -8.61 14.15
C ILE A 98 -1.95 -7.83 15.43
N SER A 99 -1.50 -6.59 15.29
CA SER A 99 -1.18 -5.74 16.45
C SER A 99 -2.40 -5.39 17.30
N HIS A 100 -3.59 -5.26 16.69
CA HIS A 100 -4.84 -5.09 17.43
C HIS A 100 -5.19 -6.34 18.25
N ASN A 101 -5.05 -7.54 17.66
CA ASN A 101 -5.30 -8.79 18.38
C ASN A 101 -4.31 -8.98 19.54
N ASN A 102 -3.03 -8.66 19.33
CA ASN A 102 -2.04 -8.69 20.40
C ASN A 102 -2.37 -7.72 21.54
N PHE A 103 -2.84 -6.52 21.22
CA PHE A 103 -3.28 -5.55 22.22
C PHE A 103 -4.40 -6.11 23.11
N LEU A 104 -5.43 -6.73 22.50
CA LEU A 104 -6.54 -7.34 23.24
C LEU A 104 -6.08 -8.52 24.09
N ALA A 105 -5.24 -9.41 23.53
CA ALA A 105 -4.70 -10.55 24.27
C ALA A 105 -3.88 -10.14 25.50
N ARG A 106 -3.12 -9.04 25.42
CA ARG A 106 -2.39 -8.50 26.57
C ARG A 106 -3.29 -7.87 27.61
N GLU A 107 -4.36 -7.20 27.19
CA GLU A 107 -5.38 -6.69 28.11
C GLU A 107 -6.02 -7.82 28.92
N ASP A 108 -6.38 -8.93 28.26
CA ASP A 108 -6.88 -10.12 28.92
C ASP A 108 -5.84 -10.72 29.88
N ARG A 109 -4.56 -10.80 29.48
CA ARG A 109 -3.48 -11.29 30.35
C ARG A 109 -3.30 -10.41 31.59
N ILE A 110 -3.30 -9.09 31.45
CA ILE A 110 -3.21 -8.15 32.57
C ILE A 110 -4.39 -8.36 33.54
N ASN A 111 -5.61 -8.53 33.02
CA ASN A 111 -6.79 -8.78 33.83
C ASN A 111 -6.69 -10.11 34.60
N MET A 112 -6.18 -11.16 33.97
CA MET A 112 -5.93 -12.44 34.63
C MET A 112 -4.86 -12.33 35.72
N LEU A 113 -3.71 -11.72 35.41
CA LEU A 113 -2.62 -11.51 36.38
C LEU A 113 -3.07 -10.66 37.58
N THR A 114 -3.88 -9.64 37.33
CA THR A 114 -4.46 -8.80 38.39
C THR A 114 -5.34 -9.61 39.33
N ARG A 115 -6.14 -10.55 38.81
CA ARG A 115 -6.94 -11.46 39.65
C ARG A 115 -6.05 -12.38 40.47
N SER A 116 -4.99 -12.93 39.88
CA SER A 116 -4.02 -13.77 40.59
C SER A 116 -3.30 -13.01 41.69
N TYR A 117 -2.88 -11.77 41.43
CA TYR A 117 -2.25 -10.88 42.42
C TYR A 117 -3.16 -10.65 43.64
N LEU A 118 -4.45 -10.38 43.41
CA LEU A 118 -5.42 -10.12 44.48
C LEU A 118 -5.75 -11.35 45.34
N GLN A 119 -5.48 -12.56 44.82
CA GLN A 119 -5.73 -13.83 45.51
C GLN A 119 -4.47 -14.38 46.21
N GLU A 120 -3.31 -13.77 45.96
CA GLU A 120 -2.03 -14.25 46.47
C GLU A 120 -1.77 -13.74 47.89
N ASN A 121 -1.41 -14.65 48.79
CA ASN A 121 -1.14 -14.34 50.20
C ASN A 121 0.36 -14.29 50.50
N GLU A 122 1.20 -14.79 49.60
CA GLU A 122 2.65 -14.74 49.75
C GLU A 122 3.22 -13.48 49.10
N TYR A 123 3.83 -12.61 49.91
CA TYR A 123 4.40 -11.34 49.46
C TYR A 123 5.37 -11.49 48.28
N ILE A 124 6.25 -12.49 48.31
CA ILE A 124 7.24 -12.72 47.26
C ILE A 124 6.56 -13.08 45.92
N LYS A 125 5.53 -13.93 45.95
CA LYS A 125 4.76 -14.29 44.75
C LYS A 125 3.95 -13.12 44.23
N ALA A 126 3.33 -12.36 45.14
CA ALA A 126 2.59 -11.15 44.77
C ALA A 126 3.51 -10.12 44.07
N ASP A 127 4.73 -9.91 44.56
CA ASP A 127 5.71 -9.03 43.92
C ASP A 127 6.12 -9.52 42.51
N GLN A 128 6.31 -10.84 42.33
CA GLN A 128 6.59 -11.43 41.02
C GLN A 128 5.44 -11.18 40.03
N ILE A 129 4.19 -11.44 40.43
CA ILE A 129 3.01 -11.19 39.59
C ILE A 129 2.89 -9.71 39.24
N TRP A 130 3.20 -8.82 40.21
CA TRP A 130 3.20 -7.39 39.99
C TRP A 130 4.22 -6.93 38.95
N LEU A 131 5.43 -7.50 38.96
CA LEU A 131 6.44 -7.25 37.93
C LEU A 131 5.97 -7.73 36.55
N GLU A 132 5.31 -8.89 36.47
CA GLU A 132 4.71 -9.38 35.22
C GLU A 132 3.61 -8.44 34.70
N ILE A 133 2.75 -7.92 35.58
CA ILE A 133 1.72 -6.93 35.20
C ILE A 133 2.38 -5.69 34.57
N LYS A 134 3.44 -5.16 35.19
CA LYS A 134 4.15 -3.98 34.64
C LYS A 134 4.80 -4.27 33.29
N ASP A 135 5.38 -5.46 33.11
CA ASP A 135 5.96 -5.85 31.83
C ASP A 135 4.88 -5.94 30.74
N GLU A 136 3.75 -6.57 31.04
CA GLU A 136 2.62 -6.67 30.11
C GLU A 136 1.99 -5.32 29.80
N GLU A 137 1.88 -4.41 30.77
CA GLU A 137 1.43 -3.04 30.51
C GLU A 137 2.35 -2.30 29.55
N ASN A 138 3.67 -2.45 29.70
CA ASN A 138 4.64 -1.84 28.79
C ASN A 138 4.53 -2.45 27.38
N ASN A 139 4.43 -3.77 27.29
CA ASN A 139 4.23 -4.46 26.02
C ASN A 139 2.92 -4.05 25.34
N ARG A 140 1.83 -3.89 26.10
CA ARG A 140 0.55 -3.39 25.60
C ARG A 140 0.65 -1.97 25.03
N LYS A 141 1.43 -1.08 25.66
CA LYS A 141 1.68 0.28 25.11
C LYS A 141 2.38 0.23 23.76
N TYR A 142 3.34 -0.68 23.57
CA TYR A 142 3.99 -0.86 22.27
C TYR A 142 3.02 -1.39 21.21
N ASP A 143 2.16 -2.35 21.56
CA ASP A 143 1.14 -2.86 20.63
C ASP A 143 0.06 -1.81 20.28
N ASP A 144 -0.32 -0.95 21.24
CA ASP A 144 -1.21 0.19 20.97
C ASP A 144 -0.60 1.22 20.01
N GLN A 145 0.70 1.49 20.12
CA GLN A 145 1.40 2.36 19.18
C GLN A 145 1.48 1.71 17.79
N ARG A 146 1.85 0.42 17.72
CA ARG A 146 1.97 -0.32 16.46
C ARG A 146 0.62 -0.35 15.72
N ARG A 147 -0.47 -0.72 16.39
CA ARG A 147 -1.79 -0.80 15.74
C ARG A 147 -2.21 0.55 15.15
N LYS A 148 -1.96 1.65 15.85
CA LYS A 148 -2.28 3.01 15.38
C LYS A 148 -1.43 3.37 14.16
N ILE A 149 -0.12 3.15 14.22
CA ILE A 149 0.80 3.45 13.12
C ILE A 149 0.40 2.68 11.86
N PHE A 150 0.16 1.37 11.97
CA PHE A 150 -0.20 0.56 10.81
C PHE A 150 -1.62 0.85 10.29
N ALA A 151 -2.59 1.12 11.18
CA ALA A 151 -3.92 1.53 10.76
C ALA A 151 -3.90 2.87 10.01
N TYR A 152 -3.19 3.88 10.52
CA TYR A 152 -3.03 5.16 9.85
C TYR A 152 -2.24 5.03 8.54
N SER A 153 -1.25 4.14 8.48
CA SER A 153 -0.52 3.85 7.24
C SER A 153 -1.44 3.22 6.19
N ALA A 154 -2.26 2.22 6.56
CA ALA A 154 -3.21 1.60 5.65
C ALA A 154 -4.22 2.62 5.11
N MET A 155 -4.75 3.47 5.99
CA MET A 155 -5.64 4.57 5.59
C MET A 155 -4.93 5.57 4.66
N GLY A 156 -3.68 5.93 4.95
CA GLY A 156 -2.88 6.80 4.11
C GLY A 156 -2.64 6.21 2.72
N VAL A 157 -2.28 4.92 2.64
CA VAL A 157 -2.14 4.20 1.36
C VAL A 157 -3.47 4.18 0.60
N TRP A 158 -4.59 3.94 1.29
CA TRP A 158 -5.92 3.95 0.65
C TRP A 158 -6.25 5.33 0.06
N ILE A 159 -5.97 6.43 0.79
CA ILE A 159 -6.19 7.80 0.29
C ILE A 159 -5.28 8.08 -0.92
N ILE A 160 -3.99 7.74 -0.84
CA ILE A 160 -3.04 7.93 -1.94
C ILE A 160 -3.50 7.14 -3.17
N ASN A 161 -3.95 5.90 -2.99
CA ASN A 161 -4.55 5.09 -4.04
C ASN A 161 -5.75 5.78 -4.72
N MET A 162 -6.63 6.41 -3.94
CA MET A 162 -7.79 7.12 -4.50
C MET A 162 -7.38 8.38 -5.27
N ILE A 163 -6.40 9.13 -4.75
CA ILE A 163 -5.85 10.30 -5.46
C ILE A 163 -5.19 9.84 -6.77
N ASP A 164 -4.39 8.78 -6.70
CA ASP A 164 -3.67 8.25 -7.84
C ASP A 164 -4.62 7.78 -8.94
N VAL A 165 -5.60 6.91 -8.64
CA VAL A 165 -6.52 6.42 -9.66
C VAL A 165 -7.37 7.53 -10.28
N VAL A 166 -7.72 8.57 -9.51
CA VAL A 166 -8.58 9.66 -9.99
C VAL A 166 -7.79 10.68 -10.81
N PHE A 167 -6.61 11.08 -10.35
CA PHE A 167 -5.87 12.21 -10.89
C PHE A 167 -4.59 11.84 -11.65
N LEU A 168 -3.90 10.76 -11.28
CA LEU A 168 -2.53 10.47 -11.76
C LEU A 168 -2.46 9.30 -12.74
N SER A 169 -3.35 8.32 -12.62
CA SER A 169 -3.36 7.16 -13.53
C SER A 169 -3.98 7.51 -14.86
N GLU A 170 -3.21 7.37 -15.93
CA GLU A 170 -3.70 7.50 -17.29
C GLU A 170 -4.40 6.20 -17.71
N ASP A 171 -5.46 6.32 -18.51
CA ASP A 171 -6.05 5.15 -19.15
C ASP A 171 -5.20 4.77 -20.35
N LYS A 172 -4.38 3.72 -20.21
CA LYS A 172 -3.47 3.29 -21.27
C LYS A 172 -4.15 2.52 -22.39
N GLY A 173 -5.42 2.13 -22.23
CA GLY A 173 -6.13 1.33 -23.22
C GLY A 173 -5.49 -0.06 -23.41
N GLY A 174 -6.10 -1.11 -22.87
CA GLY A 174 -5.55 -2.45 -22.98
C GLY A 174 -6.48 -3.53 -22.43
N ASP A 175 -6.20 -4.78 -22.80
CA ASP A 175 -6.92 -5.93 -22.26
C ASP A 175 -6.78 -5.97 -20.74
N ILE A 176 -7.92 -6.18 -20.08
CA ILE A 176 -8.17 -5.75 -18.71
C ILE A 176 -7.21 -6.43 -17.70
N PHE A 177 -6.57 -7.56 -18.06
CA PHE A 177 -5.59 -8.29 -17.23
C PHE A 177 -4.66 -9.17 -18.10
N SER A 178 -3.84 -8.58 -18.97
CA SER A 178 -2.87 -9.34 -19.77
C SER A 178 -1.57 -9.61 -19.00
N LEU A 179 -1.11 -10.87 -18.97
CA LEU A 179 0.19 -11.25 -18.40
C LEU A 179 1.38 -10.81 -19.26
N ASN A 180 1.14 -10.52 -20.55
CA ASN A 180 2.21 -10.13 -21.48
C ASN A 180 2.81 -8.75 -21.16
N ASP A 181 2.07 -7.88 -20.46
CA ASP A 181 2.50 -6.52 -20.12
C ASP A 181 3.23 -6.43 -18.77
N PHE A 182 3.38 -7.54 -18.05
CA PHE A 182 3.98 -7.52 -16.71
C PHE A 182 5.51 -7.39 -16.69
N GLY A 183 6.17 -7.37 -17.86
CA GLY A 183 7.62 -7.14 -17.98
C GLY A 183 8.50 -8.11 -17.19
N ILE A 184 7.93 -9.24 -16.73
CA ILE A 184 8.68 -10.27 -16.02
C ILE A 184 9.58 -10.94 -17.06
N PRO A 185 10.92 -10.85 -16.94
CA PRO A 185 11.81 -11.53 -17.87
C PRO A 185 11.52 -13.03 -17.82
N ALA A 186 11.36 -13.63 -18.99
CA ALA A 186 11.00 -15.05 -19.17
C ALA A 186 11.93 -16.04 -18.45
N GLU A 187 13.07 -15.57 -17.94
CA GLU A 187 14.06 -16.34 -17.17
C GLU A 187 13.69 -16.51 -15.68
N MET A 188 12.74 -15.73 -15.14
CA MET A 188 12.19 -15.97 -13.81
C MET A 188 11.10 -17.03 -13.90
N GLY A 189 11.53 -18.28 -14.11
CA GLY A 189 10.71 -19.43 -14.45
C GLY A 189 9.59 -19.73 -13.44
N LEU A 190 8.40 -19.22 -13.74
CA LEU A 190 7.14 -19.84 -13.38
C LEU A 190 6.49 -20.28 -14.70
N ALA A 191 6.85 -21.48 -15.16
CA ALA A 191 6.26 -22.08 -16.35
C ALA A 191 4.77 -22.35 -16.11
N PHE A 192 3.92 -21.42 -16.51
CA PHE A 192 2.48 -21.65 -16.65
C PHE A 192 2.20 -21.95 -18.12
N GLU A 193 2.27 -23.24 -18.46
CA GLU A 193 1.86 -23.73 -19.76
C GLU A 193 0.33 -23.84 -19.78
N GLY A 194 -0.34 -22.81 -20.29
CA GLY A 194 -1.78 -22.82 -20.49
C GLY A 194 -2.36 -21.42 -20.74
N ASN A 195 -3.26 -21.31 -21.71
CA ASN A 195 -4.06 -20.12 -22.02
C ASN A 195 -5.05 -19.79 -20.89
N TYR A 196 -4.54 -19.42 -19.72
CA TYR A 196 -5.35 -18.97 -18.59
C TYR A 196 -5.13 -17.47 -18.38
N THR A 197 -6.15 -16.68 -18.73
CA THR A 197 -6.20 -15.22 -18.55
C THR A 197 -6.57 -14.83 -17.11
N GLY A 198 -6.00 -15.51 -16.11
CA GLY A 198 -6.25 -15.22 -14.71
C GLY A 198 -5.41 -16.05 -13.74
N ILE A 199 -5.11 -15.47 -12.58
CA ILE A 199 -4.49 -16.19 -11.45
C ILE A 199 -5.55 -17.13 -10.87
N ALA A 200 -5.64 -18.35 -11.38
CA ALA A 200 -6.39 -19.42 -10.72
C ALA A 200 -5.50 -20.04 -9.64
N LEU A 201 -5.71 -19.67 -8.37
CA LEU A 201 -5.18 -20.44 -7.25
C LEU A 201 -5.89 -21.80 -7.24
N GLN A 202 -5.27 -22.80 -7.85
CA GLN A 202 -5.73 -24.17 -7.78
C GLN A 202 -5.44 -24.70 -6.37
N PHE A 203 -6.37 -24.50 -5.44
CA PHE A 203 -6.31 -25.17 -4.14
C PHE A 203 -6.61 -26.65 -4.37
N ASN A 204 -5.56 -27.46 -4.35
CA ASN A 204 -5.69 -28.91 -4.26
C ASN A 204 -6.09 -29.24 -2.82
N LEU A 205 -7.40 -29.28 -2.56
CA LEU A 205 -7.93 -29.79 -1.30
C LEU A 205 -7.89 -31.34 -1.35
N PRO A 206 -7.47 -32.01 -0.26
CA PRO A 206 -7.52 -33.47 -0.15
C PRO A 206 -8.96 -34.00 -0.11
#